data_AF-W2HNS6-F1
#
_entry.id   AF-W2HNS6-F1
#
_cell.length_a   1.000
_cell.length_b   1.000
_cell.length_c   1.000
_cell.angle_alpha   90.00
_cell.angle_beta   90.00
_cell.angle_gamma   90.00
#
_symmetry.space_group_name_H-M   'P 1'
#
loop_
_entity.id
_entity.type
_entity.pdbx_description
1 polymer ?
#
loop_
_entity_poly.entity_id
_entity_poly.type
_entity_poly.pdbx_seq_one_letter_code
_entity_poly.pdbx_strand_id
1 'polypeptide(L)'
;EIAFVFYNLDGNGYDNAVAVNPFLNQPETFTQLARMMTRMWSSFIVDQTPNNNGVTALKWPEYTTEDPKNIVFDVNVTEQAYLEPDTYRGEAIAYLHSKYFE
;
A
#
# COMPACT_ATOMS: atom_id res chain seq x y z
N GLU A 1 -1.27 5.78 -5.11
CA GLU A 1 -0.65 5.77 -3.76
C GLU A 1 -0.38 7.17 -3.20
N ILE A 2 0.22 8.11 -3.95
CA ILE A 2 0.68 9.41 -3.40
C ILE A 2 -0.41 10.14 -2.59
N ALA A 3 -1.58 10.43 -3.17
CA ALA A 3 -2.64 11.14 -2.45
C ALA A 3 -3.13 10.42 -1.17
N PHE A 4 -3.09 9.09 -1.16
CA PHE A 4 -3.49 8.26 -0.02
C PHE A 4 -2.45 8.31 1.11
N VAL A 5 -1.16 8.16 0.76
CA VAL A 5 -0.04 8.25 1.73
C VAL A 5 0.00 9.61 2.40
N PHE A 6 -0.17 10.69 1.62
CA PHE A 6 -0.14 12.06 2.11
C PHE A 6 -1.46 12.52 2.75
N TYR A 7 -2.49 11.68 2.74
CA TYR A 7 -3.83 12.04 3.23
C TYR A 7 -4.38 13.33 2.59
N ASN A 8 -4.05 13.55 1.31
CA ASN A 8 -4.46 14.71 0.52
C ASN A 8 -5.88 14.49 -0.03
N LEU A 9 -6.86 14.43 0.87
CA LEU A 9 -8.25 14.10 0.54
C LEU A 9 -8.90 15.13 -0.39
N ASP A 10 -8.46 16.39 -0.31
CA ASP A 10 -8.92 17.47 -1.19
C ASP A 10 -8.37 17.35 -2.62
N GLY A 11 -7.41 16.43 -2.85
CA GLY A 11 -6.78 16.24 -4.14
C GLY A 11 -6.01 17.47 -4.62
N ASN A 12 -5.42 18.25 -3.71
CA ASN A 12 -4.66 19.45 -4.10
C ASN A 12 -3.54 19.06 -5.08
N GLY A 13 -3.48 19.75 -6.22
CA GLY A 13 -2.51 19.49 -7.29
C GLY A 13 -2.93 18.41 -8.29
N TYR A 14 -4.06 17.73 -8.10
CA TYR A 14 -4.56 16.72 -9.03
C TYR A 14 -5.49 17.25 -10.12
N ASP A 15 -5.93 18.50 -10.05
CA ASP A 15 -6.77 19.11 -11.10
C ASP A 15 -5.88 19.66 -12.24
N ASN A 16 -5.40 18.77 -13.12
CA ASN A 16 -4.53 19.14 -14.24
C ASN A 16 -4.70 18.17 -15.44
N ALA A 17 -3.96 18.42 -16.53
CA ALA A 17 -4.12 17.68 -17.79
C ALA A 17 -3.79 16.18 -17.74
N VAL A 18 -3.08 15.71 -16.71
CA VAL A 18 -2.58 14.32 -16.61
C VAL A 18 -3.00 13.62 -15.31
N ALA A 19 -3.74 14.29 -14.44
CA ALA A 19 -4.15 13.77 -13.15
C ALA A 19 -5.61 14.14 -12.87
N VAL A 20 -6.26 13.35 -12.01
CA VAL A 20 -7.61 13.60 -11.51
C VAL A 20 -7.63 13.36 -10.01
N ASN A 21 -8.46 14.09 -9.27
CA ASN A 21 -8.60 13.88 -7.83
C ASN A 21 -9.06 12.43 -7.56
N PRO A 22 -8.25 11.59 -6.89
CA PRO A 22 -8.58 10.19 -6.69
C PRO A 22 -9.71 9.97 -5.67
N PHE A 23 -10.14 10.99 -4.92
CA PHE A 23 -11.22 10.91 -3.94
C PHE A 23 -12.54 11.48 -4.44
N LEU A 24 -12.54 12.19 -5.58
CA LEU A 24 -13.73 12.84 -6.11
C LEU A 24 -14.79 11.79 -6.49
N ASN A 25 -15.98 11.93 -5.92
CA ASN A 25 -17.13 11.02 -6.12
C ASN A 25 -16.84 9.54 -5.77
N GLN A 26 -15.85 9.29 -4.92
CA GLN A 26 -15.53 7.93 -4.47
C GLN A 26 -16.25 7.57 -3.18
N PRO A 27 -16.46 6.27 -2.91
CA PRO A 27 -17.00 5.81 -1.64
C PRO A 27 -16.05 6.09 -0.47
N GLU A 28 -16.60 6.11 0.75
CA GLU A 28 -15.84 6.34 1.99
C GLU A 28 -14.67 5.36 2.19
N THR A 29 -14.70 4.19 1.54
CA THR A 29 -13.59 3.23 1.59
C THR A 29 -12.27 3.80 1.06
N PHE A 30 -12.30 4.82 0.19
CA PHE A 30 -11.10 5.53 -0.25
C PHE A 30 -10.47 6.36 0.88
N THR A 31 -11.29 7.10 1.63
CA THR A 31 -10.85 7.89 2.79
C THR A 31 -10.35 6.97 3.91
N GLN A 32 -11.03 5.85 4.14
CA GLN A 32 -10.61 4.82 5.10
C GLN A 32 -9.25 4.23 4.71
N LEU A 33 -9.07 3.88 3.43
CA LEU A 33 -7.79 3.38 2.94
C LEU A 33 -6.68 4.44 3.06
N ALA A 34 -6.95 5.70 2.72
CA ALA A 34 -5.98 6.79 2.89
C ALA A 34 -5.57 6.95 4.36
N ARG A 35 -6.53 6.84 5.29
CA ARG A 35 -6.24 6.87 6.74
C ARG A 35 -5.34 5.71 7.14
N MET A 36 -5.60 4.51 6.64
CA MET A 36 -4.77 3.35 6.91
C MET A 36 -3.33 3.57 6.40
N MET A 37 -3.18 3.94 5.13
CA MET A 37 -1.86 4.15 4.51
C MET A 37 -1.07 5.26 5.21
N THR A 38 -1.66 6.43 5.45
CA THR A 38 -0.95 7.54 6.10
C THR A 38 -0.49 7.19 7.52
N ARG A 39 -1.29 6.44 8.27
CA ARG A 39 -0.97 6.01 9.64
C ARG A 39 0.09 4.91 9.67
N MET A 40 0.04 3.97 8.73
CA MET A 40 1.11 2.97 8.56
C MET A 40 2.43 3.63 8.17
N TRP A 41 2.42 4.61 7.25
CA TRP A 41 3.63 5.33 6.84
C TRP A 41 4.21 6.15 7.99
N SER A 42 3.36 6.88 8.72
CA SER A 42 3.77 7.65 9.90
C SER A 42 4.36 6.73 10.98
N SER A 43 3.71 5.59 11.26
CA SER A 43 4.20 4.58 12.20
C SER A 43 5.57 4.05 11.77
N PHE A 44 5.77 3.76 10.49
CA PHE A 44 7.06 3.29 10.00
C PHE A 44 8.17 4.33 10.15
N ILE A 45 7.89 5.60 9.87
CA ILE A 45 8.85 6.69 10.02
C ILE A 45 9.30 6.87 11.49
N VAL A 46 8.37 6.73 12.44
CA VAL A 46 8.64 6.99 13.86
C VAL A 46 9.19 5.75 14.58
N ASP A 47 8.58 4.59 14.34
CA ASP A 47 8.81 3.37 15.13
C ASP A 47 9.51 2.24 14.33
N GLN A 48 9.89 2.49 13.07
CA GLN A 48 10.46 1.48 12.16
C GLN A 48 9.54 0.26 11.93
N THR A 49 8.24 0.42 12.19
CA THR A 49 7.23 -0.58 11.90
C THR A 49 5.93 0.10 11.48
N PRO A 50 5.19 -0.40 10.48
CA PRO A 50 3.88 0.14 10.12
C PRO A 50 2.78 -0.22 11.14
N ASN A 51 3.11 -1.04 12.15
CA ASN A 51 2.14 -1.74 12.98
C ASN A 51 1.66 -0.98 14.24
N ASN A 52 2.24 0.18 14.54
CA ASN A 52 1.78 1.11 15.60
C ASN A 52 0.84 2.21 15.01
N ASN A 53 0.16 1.90 13.90
CA ASN A 53 -0.72 2.83 13.19
C ASN A 53 -2.00 3.21 13.97
N GLY A 54 -2.49 2.35 14.86
CA GLY A 54 -3.66 2.62 15.72
C GLY A 54 -5.00 2.71 14.99
N VAL A 55 -5.09 2.27 13.72
CA VAL A 55 -6.31 2.36 12.90
C VAL A 55 -6.75 1.03 12.29
N THR A 56 -5.91 -0.01 12.33
CA THR A 56 -6.30 -1.36 11.94
C THR A 56 -5.66 -2.40 12.87
N ALA A 57 -6.34 -3.54 13.03
CA ALA A 57 -5.80 -4.72 13.70
C ALA A 57 -4.87 -5.53 12.77
N LEU A 58 -4.95 -5.33 11.44
CA LEU A 58 -4.09 -5.98 10.46
C LEU A 58 -2.62 -5.65 10.76
N LYS A 59 -1.78 -6.69 10.78
CA LYS A 59 -0.33 -6.55 10.94
C LYS A 59 0.34 -6.82 9.60
N TRP A 60 1.21 -5.90 9.18
CA TRP A 60 2.11 -6.11 8.06
C TRP A 60 3.40 -6.71 8.61
N PRO A 61 3.66 -8.02 8.40
CA PRO A 61 4.87 -8.66 8.88
C PRO A 61 6.08 -8.17 8.09
N GLU A 62 7.27 -8.33 8.68
CA GLU A 62 8.51 -8.17 7.95
C GLU A 62 8.60 -9.21 6.83
N TYR A 63 9.12 -8.79 5.68
CA TYR A 63 9.30 -9.67 4.54
C TYR A 63 10.47 -10.63 4.79
N THR A 64 10.27 -11.93 4.57
CA THR A 64 11.34 -12.94 4.65
C THR A 64 11.37 -13.80 3.39
N THR A 65 12.49 -14.48 3.15
CA THR A 65 12.63 -15.43 2.03
C THR A 65 11.88 -16.74 2.26
N GLU A 66 11.65 -17.11 3.52
CA GLU A 66 10.95 -18.34 3.90
C GLU A 66 9.43 -18.20 3.81
N ASP A 67 8.89 -17.00 4.06
CA ASP A 67 7.46 -16.67 4.01
C ASP A 67 7.24 -15.28 3.38
N PRO A 68 7.54 -15.13 2.07
CA PRO A 68 7.48 -13.84 1.39
C PRO A 68 6.03 -13.36 1.26
N LYS A 69 5.73 -12.24 1.91
CA LYS A 69 4.39 -11.65 1.94
C LYS A 69 4.43 -10.15 1.68
N ASN A 70 3.54 -9.71 0.81
CA ASN A 70 3.22 -8.30 0.61
C ASN A 70 1.86 -7.98 1.26
N ILE A 71 1.69 -6.71 1.62
CA ILE A 71 0.37 -6.16 1.90
C ILE A 71 -0.23 -5.64 0.58
N VAL A 72 -1.52 -5.92 0.38
CA VAL A 72 -2.32 -5.33 -0.69
C VAL A 72 -3.25 -4.31 -0.06
N PHE A 73 -3.24 -3.10 -0.60
CA PHE A 73 -4.20 -2.04 -0.29
C PHE A 73 -5.29 -2.04 -1.35
N ASP A 74 -6.54 -2.25 -0.97
CA ASP A 74 -7.67 -2.37 -1.89
C ASP A 74 -8.94 -1.75 -1.30
N VAL A 75 -9.49 -0.74 -1.97
CA VAL A 75 -10.73 -0.05 -1.56
C VAL A 75 -11.98 -0.94 -1.62
N ASN A 76 -11.90 -2.10 -2.26
CA ASN A 76 -13.02 -3.02 -2.48
C ASN A 76 -13.12 -4.15 -1.46
N VAL A 77 -12.13 -4.32 -0.56
CA VAL A 77 -12.17 -5.32 0.51
C VAL A 77 -12.59 -4.68 1.84
N THR A 78 -13.23 -5.48 2.70
CA THR A 78 -13.84 -5.01 3.96
C THR A 78 -12.87 -4.22 4.86
N GLU A 79 -11.64 -4.69 4.99
CA GLU A 79 -10.61 -4.10 5.87
C GLU A 79 -9.67 -3.14 5.13
N GLN A 80 -9.97 -2.79 3.87
CA GLN A 80 -9.15 -2.00 2.94
C GLN A 80 -7.74 -2.55 2.66
N ALA A 81 -7.33 -3.63 3.31
CA ALA A 81 -6.06 -4.30 3.06
C ALA A 81 -6.09 -5.78 3.46
N TYR A 82 -5.20 -6.57 2.87
CA TYR A 82 -4.94 -7.95 3.24
C TYR A 82 -3.49 -8.33 2.94
N LEU A 83 -3.02 -9.45 3.50
CA LEU A 83 -1.71 -10.02 3.17
C LEU A 83 -1.87 -11.07 2.08
N GLU A 84 -0.93 -11.11 1.15
CA GLU A 84 -0.85 -12.19 0.16
C GLU A 84 0.59 -12.69 0.02
N PRO A 85 0.80 -13.92 -0.51
CA PRO A 85 2.14 -14.39 -0.87
C PRO A 85 2.71 -13.59 -2.05
N ASP A 86 3.94 -13.09 -1.91
CA ASP A 86 4.63 -12.36 -2.98
C ASP A 86 5.19 -13.32 -4.04
N THR A 87 4.29 -13.84 -4.86
CA THR A 87 4.60 -14.82 -5.92
C THR A 87 4.35 -14.28 -7.33
N TYR A 88 3.70 -13.12 -7.45
CA TYR A 88 3.22 -12.58 -8.73
C TYR A 88 4.33 -12.38 -9.78
N ARG A 89 5.51 -11.90 -9.36
CA ARG A 89 6.65 -11.65 -10.25
C ARG A 89 7.74 -12.72 -10.18
N GLY A 90 7.53 -13.80 -9.44
CA GLY A 90 8.57 -14.80 -9.15
C GLY A 90 9.21 -15.38 -10.41
N GLU A 91 8.39 -15.82 -11.38
CA GLU A 91 8.88 -16.41 -12.63
C GLU A 91 9.68 -15.40 -13.47
N ALA A 92 9.18 -14.16 -13.61
CA ALA A 92 9.85 -13.13 -14.41
C ALA A 92 11.19 -12.70 -13.78
N ILE A 93 11.25 -12.58 -12.46
CA ILE A 93 12.49 -12.28 -11.72
C ILE A 93 13.47 -13.44 -11.88
N ALA A 94 13.01 -14.70 -11.72
CA ALA A 94 13.85 -15.88 -11.91
C ALA A 94 14.40 -15.97 -13.34
N TYR A 95 13.59 -15.64 -14.35
CA TYR A 95 14.04 -15.56 -15.73
C TYR A 95 15.15 -14.51 -15.91
N LEU A 96 14.96 -13.29 -15.41
CA LEU A 96 15.98 -12.25 -15.50
C LEU A 96 17.26 -12.64 -14.75
N HIS A 97 17.14 -13.23 -13.56
CA HIS A 97 18.27 -13.78 -12.82
C HIS A 97 19.03 -14.79 -13.68
N SER A 98 18.36 -15.80 -14.23
CA SER A 98 18.99 -16.83 -15.08
C SER A 98 19.72 -16.32 -16.33
N LYS A 99 19.47 -15.08 -16.75
CA LYS A 99 20.08 -14.47 -17.95
C LYS A 99 21.21 -13.51 -17.64
N TYR A 100 21.17 -12.85 -16.49
CA TYR A 100 22.04 -11.70 -16.21
C TYR A 100 22.84 -11.83 -14.92
N PHE A 101 22.54 -12.82 -14.08
CA PHE A 101 23.18 -13.02 -12.79
C PHE A 101 23.52 -14.50 -12.59
N GLU A 102 24.76 -14.80 -12.21
CA GLU A 102 25.22 -16.16 -11.86
C GLU A 102 24.68 -16.59 -10.50
#